data_AF-A0A2D4JUQ5-F1
#
_entry.id   AF-A0A2D4JUQ5-F1
#
_cell.length_a   1.000
_cell.length_b   1.000
_cell.length_c   1.000
_cell.angle_alpha   90.00
_cell.angle_beta   90.00
_cell.angle_gamma   90.00
#
_symmetry.space_group_name_H-M   'P 1'
#
loop_
_entity.id
_entity.type
_entity.pdbx_description
1 polymer ?
#
loop_
_entity_poly.entity_id
_entity_poly.type
_entity_poly.pdbx_seq_one_letter_code
_entity_poly.pdbx_strand_id
1 'polypeptide(L)'
;ELSNSQQSVQTLSLWLIHHRKHAGPIVVVWHRELRKAKSSRKLTFLYLANDVIQNSKKKGPEFTKEFESVLVDAFSHVAREADEGCKKPLERLLNIWQERSVYGGEFIQQLKLSMEDSNSPQPKVTEEKKSLKRTFQQMQEEEDDDYPGSYSPQDANAGPLLAEDL
;
A
#
# COMPACT_ATOMS: atom_id res chain seq x y z
N GLU A 1 -13.48 -4.71 -11.37
CA GLU A 1 -12.54 -3.67 -10.89
C GLU A 1 -13.34 -2.46 -10.37
N LEU A 2 -12.79 -1.70 -9.41
CA LEU A 2 -13.43 -0.47 -8.91
C LEU A 2 -13.32 0.65 -9.93
N SER A 3 -14.45 1.11 -10.48
CA SER A 3 -14.54 2.28 -11.35
C SER A 3 -15.26 3.43 -10.67
N ASN A 4 -15.28 4.61 -11.31
CA ASN A 4 -15.96 5.81 -10.80
C ASN A 4 -17.49 5.74 -10.95
N SER A 5 -18.05 4.62 -11.46
CA SER A 5 -19.50 4.48 -11.61
C SER A 5 -20.17 4.11 -10.28
N GLN A 6 -21.36 4.67 -10.05
CA GLN A 6 -22.15 4.37 -8.86
C GLN A 6 -22.42 2.86 -8.71
N GLN A 7 -22.71 2.17 -9.82
CA GLN A 7 -22.98 0.73 -9.83
C GLN A 7 -21.76 -0.10 -9.40
N SER A 8 -20.56 0.29 -9.84
CA SER A 8 -19.32 -0.39 -9.41
C SER A 8 -19.09 -0.22 -7.92
N VAL A 9 -19.31 0.98 -7.38
CA VAL A 9 -19.15 1.26 -5.95
C VAL A 9 -20.15 0.46 -5.12
N GLN A 10 -21.44 0.48 -5.51
CA GLN A 10 -22.50 -0.23 -4.79
C GLN A 10 -22.31 -1.75 -4.78
N THR A 11 -21.96 -2.33 -5.93
CA THR A 11 -21.74 -3.78 -6.05
C THR A 11 -20.62 -4.23 -5.13
N LEU A 12 -19.49 -3.51 -5.13
CA LEU A 12 -18.37 -3.82 -4.27
C LEU A 12 -18.71 -3.58 -2.79
N SER A 13 -19.36 -2.47 -2.46
CA SER A 13 -19.80 -2.14 -1.11
C SER A 13 -20.65 -3.26 -0.49
N LEU A 14 -21.64 -3.77 -1.25
CA LEU A 14 -22.49 -4.86 -0.79
C LEU A 14 -21.68 -6.14 -0.50
N TRP A 15 -20.72 -6.47 -1.37
CA TRP A 15 -19.83 -7.61 -1.17
C TRP A 15 -18.95 -7.45 0.08
N LEU A 16 -18.42 -6.25 0.34
CA LEU A 16 -17.64 -5.96 1.54
C LEU A 16 -18.50 -6.07 2.81
N ILE A 17 -19.72 -5.53 2.78
CA ILE A 17 -20.67 -5.59 3.90
C ILE A 17 -21.07 -7.04 4.21
N HIS A 18 -21.25 -7.87 3.17
CA HIS A 18 -21.48 -9.31 3.35
C HIS A 18 -20.33 -9.98 4.12
N HIS A 19 -19.08 -9.58 3.85
CA HIS A 19 -17.87 -10.11 4.48
C HIS A 19 -17.38 -9.29 5.68
N ARG A 20 -18.27 -8.57 6.38
CA ARG A 20 -17.90 -7.67 7.50
C ARG A 20 -17.14 -8.32 8.65
N LYS A 21 -17.20 -9.65 8.80
CA LYS A 21 -16.35 -10.40 9.75
C LYS A 21 -14.85 -10.21 9.49
N HIS A 22 -14.49 -9.79 8.27
CA HIS A 22 -13.14 -9.48 7.85
C HIS A 22 -12.90 -7.96 7.70
N ALA A 23 -13.68 -7.11 8.39
CA ALA A 23 -13.60 -5.66 8.28
C ALA A 23 -12.16 -5.13 8.47
N GLY A 24 -11.44 -5.59 9.50
CA GLY A 24 -10.06 -5.16 9.76
C GLY A 24 -9.13 -5.42 8.56
N PRO A 25 -8.93 -6.68 8.12
CA PRO A 25 -8.13 -6.99 6.94
C PRO A 25 -8.59 -6.23 5.67
N ILE A 26 -9.90 -6.07 5.48
CA ILE A 26 -10.46 -5.32 4.35
C ILE A 26 -10.03 -3.85 4.40
N VAL A 27 -10.14 -3.19 5.55
CA VAL A 27 -9.78 -1.78 5.73
C VAL A 27 -8.27 -1.57 5.55
N VAL A 28 -7.44 -2.50 6.04
CA VAL A 28 -5.98 -2.48 5.82
C VAL A 28 -5.65 -2.55 4.32
N VAL A 29 -6.30 -3.46 3.58
CA VAL A 29 -6.11 -3.57 2.13
C VAL A 29 -6.61 -2.31 1.43
N TRP A 30 -7.81 -1.83 1.76
CA TRP A 30 -8.38 -0.60 1.21
C TRP A 30 -7.42 0.58 1.40
N HIS A 31 -6.85 0.74 2.59
CA HIS A 31 -5.95 1.83 2.92
C HIS A 31 -4.64 1.76 2.11
N ARG A 32 -4.05 0.56 2.02
CA ARG A 32 -2.86 0.33 1.20
C ARG A 32 -3.10 0.64 -0.28
N GLU A 33 -4.23 0.19 -0.83
CA GLU A 33 -4.57 0.43 -2.23
C GLU A 33 -4.92 1.90 -2.51
N LEU A 34 -5.53 2.62 -1.55
CA LEU A 34 -5.76 4.06 -1.61
C LEU A 34 -4.44 4.83 -1.77
N ARG A 35 -3.42 4.49 -0.98
CA ARG A 35 -2.11 5.15 -1.04
C ARG A 35 -1.43 4.93 -2.40
N LYS A 36 -1.53 3.73 -2.96
CA LYS A 36 -0.97 3.37 -4.28
C LYS A 36 -1.77 3.90 -5.48
N ALA A 37 -3.05 4.21 -5.29
CA ALA A 37 -3.93 4.66 -6.36
C ALA A 37 -3.48 6.03 -6.94
N LYS A 38 -3.63 6.19 -8.26
CA LYS A 38 -3.46 7.49 -8.93
C LYS A 38 -4.44 8.52 -8.35
N SER A 39 -4.06 9.80 -8.35
CA SER A 39 -4.85 10.92 -7.80
C SER A 39 -6.31 10.90 -8.25
N SER A 40 -6.57 10.64 -9.55
CA SER A 40 -7.93 10.58 -10.12
C SER A 40 -8.82 9.44 -9.58
N ARG A 41 -8.25 8.43 -8.92
CA ARG A 41 -9.00 7.30 -8.33
C ARG A 41 -9.18 7.43 -6.82
N LYS A 42 -8.38 8.25 -6.14
CA LYS A 42 -8.41 8.35 -4.66
C LYS A 42 -9.78 8.75 -4.13
N LEU A 43 -10.46 9.67 -4.81
CA LEU A 43 -11.81 10.08 -4.44
C LEU A 43 -12.83 8.92 -4.50
N THR A 44 -12.67 8.02 -5.48
CA THR A 44 -13.54 6.84 -5.64
C THR A 44 -13.37 5.84 -4.49
N PHE A 45 -12.16 5.70 -3.94
CA PHE A 45 -11.92 4.90 -2.74
C PHE A 45 -12.65 5.48 -1.53
N LEU A 46 -12.72 6.80 -1.39
CA LEU A 46 -13.46 7.44 -0.32
C LEU A 46 -14.97 7.34 -0.51
N TYR A 47 -15.47 7.38 -1.75
CA TYR A 47 -16.88 7.08 -2.02
C TYR A 47 -17.26 5.65 -1.68
N LEU A 48 -16.36 4.69 -1.94
CA LEU A 48 -16.53 3.31 -1.48
C LEU A 48 -16.56 3.22 0.05
N ALA A 49 -15.59 3.84 0.73
CA ALA A 49 -15.56 3.84 2.20
C ALA A 49 -16.84 4.46 2.78
N ASN A 50 -17.29 5.58 2.22
CA ASN A 50 -18.54 6.23 2.59
C ASN A 50 -19.75 5.29 2.45
N ASP A 51 -19.88 4.62 1.31
CA ASP A 51 -21.01 3.72 1.06
C ASP A 51 -20.97 2.52 2.03
N VAL A 52 -19.79 1.92 2.25
CA VAL A 52 -19.60 0.80 3.19
C VAL A 52 -19.92 1.22 4.62
N ILE A 53 -19.35 2.34 5.10
CA ILE A 53 -19.55 2.82 6.47
C ILE A 53 -21.04 3.11 6.70
N GLN A 54 -21.71 3.83 5.79
CA GLN A 54 -23.11 4.19 5.98
C GLN A 54 -24.06 2.99 5.89
N ASN A 55 -23.86 2.09 4.93
CA ASN A 55 -24.75 0.94 4.73
C ASN A 55 -24.48 -0.20 5.73
N SER A 56 -23.26 -0.30 6.29
CA SER A 56 -22.94 -1.30 7.31
C SER A 56 -23.52 -1.01 8.69
N LYS A 57 -23.86 0.25 9.04
CA LYS A 57 -24.37 0.62 10.38
C LYS A 57 -25.57 -0.24 10.83
N LYS A 58 -26.43 -0.65 9.90
CA LYS A 58 -27.60 -1.51 10.19
C LYS A 58 -27.24 -2.96 10.50
N LYS A 59 -26.03 -3.38 10.12
CA LYS A 59 -25.52 -4.75 10.24
C LYS A 59 -24.57 -4.89 11.43
N GLY A 60 -23.81 -3.85 11.75
CA GLY A 60 -22.94 -3.77 12.91
C GLY A 60 -21.92 -2.63 12.82
N PRO A 61 -21.16 -2.37 13.90
CA PRO A 61 -20.21 -1.25 13.98
C PRO A 61 -18.81 -1.59 13.46
N GLU A 62 -18.59 -2.80 12.93
CA GLU A 62 -17.25 -3.31 12.60
C GLU A 62 -16.53 -2.37 11.62
N PHE A 63 -17.16 -2.03 10.50
CA PHE A 63 -16.56 -1.12 9.53
C PHE A 63 -16.38 0.29 10.08
N THR A 64 -17.35 0.82 10.83
CA THR A 64 -17.24 2.16 11.43
C THR A 64 -15.99 2.24 12.31
N LYS A 65 -15.76 1.25 13.18
CA LYS A 65 -14.58 1.22 14.06
C LYS A 65 -13.28 1.04 13.31
N GLU A 66 -13.23 0.10 12.36
CA GLU A 66 -12.01 -0.18 11.61
C GLU A 66 -11.60 1.02 10.75
N PHE A 67 -12.56 1.68 10.07
CA PHE A 67 -12.29 2.87 9.28
C PHE A 67 -11.83 4.05 10.16
N GLU A 68 -12.41 4.24 11.34
CA GLU A 68 -12.01 5.33 12.26
C GLU A 68 -10.49 5.38 12.49
N SER A 69 -9.85 4.21 12.60
CA SER A 69 -8.39 4.10 12.82
C SER A 69 -7.51 4.56 11.66
N VAL A 70 -8.02 4.53 10.42
CA VAL A 70 -7.24 4.86 9.21
C VAL A 70 -7.68 6.14 8.52
N LEU A 71 -8.87 6.67 8.86
CA LEU A 71 -9.48 7.78 8.12
C LEU A 71 -8.68 9.08 8.22
N VAL A 72 -8.04 9.36 9.35
CA VAL A 72 -7.22 10.58 9.53
C VAL A 72 -6.04 10.60 8.56
N ASP A 73 -5.27 9.52 8.52
CA ASP A 73 -4.14 9.38 7.58
C ASP A 73 -4.63 9.33 6.12
N ALA A 74 -5.74 8.63 5.85
CA ALA A 74 -6.33 8.57 4.52
C ALA A 74 -6.75 9.97 4.00
N PHE A 75 -7.44 10.76 4.82
CA PHE A 75 -7.88 12.11 4.43
C PHE A 75 -6.71 13.06 4.23
N SER A 76 -5.71 13.03 5.11
CA SER A 76 -4.47 13.81 4.94
C SER A 76 -3.71 13.43 3.66
N HIS A 77 -3.59 12.13 3.39
CA HIS A 77 -2.95 11.60 2.18
C HIS A 77 -3.66 12.05 0.91
N VAL A 78 -4.99 11.97 0.88
CA VAL A 78 -5.78 12.39 -0.28
C VAL A 78 -5.75 13.92 -0.44
N ALA A 79 -5.82 14.69 0.64
CA ALA A 79 -5.73 16.14 0.57
C ALA A 79 -4.38 16.63 0.02
N ARG A 80 -3.29 15.90 0.29
CA ARG A 80 -1.95 16.22 -0.22
C ARG A 80 -1.70 15.79 -1.67
N GLU A 81 -2.20 14.63 -2.08
CA GLU A 81 -1.90 14.05 -3.39
C GLU A 81 -2.98 14.26 -4.46
N ALA A 82 -4.19 14.65 -4.06
CA ALA A 82 -5.27 14.90 -5.00
C ALA A 82 -5.24 16.35 -5.50
N ASP A 83 -5.84 16.56 -6.66
CA ASP A 83 -5.87 17.87 -7.30
C ASP A 83 -6.66 18.88 -6.45
N GLU A 84 -6.44 20.18 -6.69
CA GLU A 84 -7.15 21.31 -6.04
C GLU A 84 -8.69 21.12 -6.01
N GLY A 85 -9.25 20.38 -6.96
CA GLY A 85 -10.68 20.05 -7.05
C GLY A 85 -11.20 19.01 -6.05
N CYS A 86 -10.33 18.34 -5.27
CA CYS A 86 -10.75 17.26 -4.37
C CYS A 86 -11.14 17.74 -2.97
N LYS A 87 -10.75 18.93 -2.54
CA LYS A 87 -11.11 19.48 -1.22
C LYS A 87 -12.64 19.62 -1.04
N LYS A 88 -13.34 20.20 -2.02
CA LYS A 88 -14.81 20.38 -1.95
C LYS A 88 -15.58 19.04 -1.81
N PRO A 89 -15.29 17.99 -2.60
CA PRO A 89 -15.87 16.67 -2.39
C PRO A 89 -15.59 16.08 -0.99
N LEU A 90 -14.38 16.24 -0.45
CA LEU A 90 -14.01 15.75 0.88
C LEU A 90 -14.80 16.47 1.98
N GLU A 91 -14.86 17.80 1.93
CA GLU A 91 -15.65 18.62 2.86
C GLU A 91 -17.13 18.22 2.84
N ARG A 92 -17.70 18.04 1.64
CA ARG A 92 -19.07 17.57 1.48
C ARG A 92 -19.27 16.22 2.16
N LEU A 93 -18.32 15.30 2.02
CA LEU A 93 -18.39 13.96 2.62
C LEU A 93 -18.37 14.02 4.15
N LEU A 94 -17.50 14.87 4.73
CA LEU A 94 -17.44 15.11 6.17
C LEU A 94 -18.70 15.78 6.72
N ASN A 95 -19.28 16.74 5.99
CA ASN A 95 -20.53 17.37 6.39
C ASN A 95 -21.68 16.36 6.40
N ILE A 96 -21.76 15.47 5.40
CA ILE A 96 -22.76 14.38 5.38
C ILE A 96 -22.57 13.45 6.59
N TRP A 97 -21.33 13.12 6.94
CA TRP A 97 -21.05 12.29 8.12
C TRP A 97 -21.45 12.96 9.42
N GLN A 98 -21.27 14.27 9.52
CA GLN A 98 -21.71 15.07 10.66
C GLN A 98 -23.25 15.10 10.76
N GLU A 99 -23.94 15.46 9.68
CA GLU A 99 -25.40 15.52 9.61
C GLU A 99 -26.06 14.17 9.96
N ARG A 100 -25.47 13.07 9.49
CA ARG A 100 -25.98 11.70 9.73
C ARG A 100 -25.44 11.06 11.00
N SER A 101 -24.67 11.79 11.81
CA SER A 101 -24.03 11.26 13.03
C SER A 101 -23.32 9.92 12.76
N VAL A 102 -22.52 9.86 11.69
CA VAL A 102 -21.70 8.70 11.34
C VAL A 102 -20.55 8.56 12.33
N TYR A 103 -19.88 9.68 12.60
CA TYR A 103 -18.85 9.82 13.63
C TYR A 103 -19.18 11.03 14.53
N GLY A 104 -18.53 11.09 15.70
CA GLY A 104 -18.64 12.22 16.62
C GLY A 104 -18.06 13.51 16.04
N GLY A 105 -18.56 14.66 16.51
CA GLY A 105 -18.14 15.98 16.01
C GLY A 105 -16.65 16.25 16.16
N GLU A 106 -16.04 15.81 17.27
CA GLU A 106 -14.59 15.95 17.51
C GLU A 106 -13.76 15.21 16.45
N PHE A 107 -14.14 13.97 16.13
CA PHE A 107 -13.46 13.20 15.09
C PHE A 107 -13.63 13.83 13.70
N ILE A 108 -14.83 14.33 13.38
CA ILE A 108 -15.05 15.06 12.12
C ILE A 108 -14.16 16.31 12.05
N GLN A 109 -14.01 17.04 13.15
CA GLN A 109 -13.11 18.20 13.21
C GLN A 109 -11.65 17.79 13.03
N GLN A 110 -11.22 16.70 13.63
CA GLN A 110 -9.88 16.13 13.41
C GLN A 110 -9.64 15.80 11.93
N LEU A 111 -10.62 15.22 11.24
CA LEU A 111 -10.52 14.94 9.80
C LEU A 111 -10.40 16.23 8.98
N LYS A 112 -11.16 17.29 9.32
CA LYS A 112 -11.05 18.60 8.66
C LYS A 112 -9.64 19.19 8.82
N LEU A 113 -9.10 19.20 10.04
CA LEU A 113 -7.75 19.69 10.33
C LEU A 113 -6.67 18.90 9.57
N SER A 114 -6.82 17.57 9.49
CA SER A 114 -5.86 16.72 8.77
C SER A 114 -5.72 17.04 7.29
N MET A 115 -6.74 17.66 6.68
CA MET A 115 -6.73 18.13 5.30
C MET A 115 -6.09 19.53 5.16
N GLU A 116 -6.18 20.38 6.18
CA GLU A 116 -5.63 21.74 6.22
C GLU A 116 -4.12 21.74 6.50
N ASP A 117 -3.65 20.90 7.43
CA ASP A 117 -2.24 20.78 7.81
C ASP A 117 -1.35 20.30 6.65
N SER A 118 -1.91 19.53 5.72
CA SER A 118 -1.25 19.09 4.49
C SER A 118 -0.90 20.23 3.52
N ASN A 119 -1.40 21.45 3.75
CA ASN A 119 -1.09 22.64 2.95
C ASN A 119 0.24 23.31 3.38
N SER A 120 0.91 22.80 4.41
CA SER A 120 2.27 23.18 4.78
C SER A 120 3.29 22.44 3.88
N PRO A 121 4.29 23.14 3.28
CA PRO A 121 5.26 22.51 2.41
C PRO A 121 6.19 21.60 3.22
N GLN A 122 5.83 20.33 3.39
CA GLN A 122 6.76 19.31 3.84
C GLN A 122 7.58 18.78 2.65
N PRO A 123 8.88 18.54 2.84
CA PRO A 123 9.80 18.19 1.77
C PRO A 123 9.38 16.85 1.16
N LYS A 124 9.28 16.84 -0.16
CA LYS A 124 9.05 15.62 -0.95
C LYS A 124 10.20 14.65 -0.65
N VAL A 125 9.94 13.62 0.15
CA VAL A 125 10.84 12.47 0.22
C VAL A 125 10.63 11.72 -1.09
N THR A 126 11.50 11.99 -2.05
CA THR A 126 11.58 11.25 -3.30
C THR A 126 11.81 9.78 -2.94
N GLU A 127 10.82 8.93 -3.18
CA GLU A 127 11.01 7.48 -3.19
C GLU A 127 11.98 7.13 -4.33
N GLU A 128 13.28 7.17 -4.03
CA GLU A 128 14.28 6.53 -4.86
C GLU A 128 14.05 5.03 -4.80
N LYS A 129 13.64 4.49 -5.95
CA LYS A 129 13.62 3.06 -6.26
C LYS A 129 15.03 2.49 -6.04
N LYS A 130 15.32 1.99 -4.84
CA LYS A 130 16.50 1.14 -4.63
C LYS A 130 16.20 -0.26 -5.12
N SER A 131 16.65 -0.48 -6.35
CA SER A 131 16.89 -1.76 -7.01
C SER A 131 17.43 -2.80 -6.03
N LEU A 132 16.57 -3.73 -5.63
CA LEU A 132 16.95 -5.02 -5.07
C LEU A 132 17.56 -5.88 -6.17
N LYS A 133 18.84 -5.67 -6.48
CA LYS A 133 19.77 -6.70 -6.96
C LYS A 133 21.15 -6.39 -6.40
N ARG A 134 21.23 -6.61 -5.09
CA ARG A 134 22.44 -6.67 -4.27
C ARG A 134 23.38 -7.71 -4.89
N THR A 135 24.47 -7.19 -5.43
CA THR A 135 25.77 -7.82 -5.70
C THR A 135 26.00 -9.10 -4.91
N PHE A 136 26.05 -10.25 -5.60
CA PHE A 136 26.42 -11.57 -5.06
C PHE A 136 27.89 -11.89 -5.35
N GLN A 137 28.77 -10.91 -5.27
CA GLN A 137 30.19 -11.05 -5.61
C GLN A 137 31.04 -10.20 -4.66
N GLN A 138 30.98 -10.44 -3.36
CA GLN A 138 31.93 -9.86 -2.41
C GLN A 138 31.88 -10.57 -1.04
N MET A 139 32.16 -11.88 -1.00
CA MET A 139 32.48 -12.63 0.23
C MET A 139 33.34 -13.86 -0.10
N GLN A 140 34.44 -13.65 -0.84
CA GLN A 140 35.46 -14.69 -1.01
C GLN A 140 36.81 -14.02 -1.24
N GLU A 141 37.24 -13.23 -0.28
CA GLU A 141 38.59 -12.66 -0.19
C GLU A 141 38.70 -12.19 1.26
N GLU A 142 39.13 -13.09 2.13
CA GLU A 142 39.80 -12.85 3.43
C GLU A 142 39.82 -14.18 4.20
N GLU A 143 40.76 -15.06 3.84
CA GLU A 143 41.37 -16.05 4.73
C GLU A 143 42.66 -16.57 4.05
N ASP A 144 43.68 -15.72 4.02
CA ASP A 144 45.08 -16.15 3.89
C ASP A 144 45.64 -16.21 5.31
N ASP A 145 45.82 -17.41 5.86
CA ASP A 145 46.87 -17.65 6.87
C ASP A 145 47.29 -19.13 6.89
N ASP A 146 48.58 -19.30 6.53
CA ASP A 146 49.55 -20.30 7.00
C ASP A 146 49.35 -21.81 6.70
N TYR A 147 49.98 -22.31 5.62
CA TYR A 147 50.68 -23.60 5.67
C TYR A 147 51.75 -23.77 4.57
N PRO A 148 53.03 -24.06 4.90
CA PRO A 148 54.09 -24.35 3.94
C PRO A 148 54.18 -25.85 3.66
N GLY A 149 54.35 -26.24 2.39
CA GLY A 149 54.53 -27.65 2.06
C GLY A 149 54.79 -27.91 0.57
N SER A 150 56.05 -27.80 0.19
CA SER A 150 56.63 -28.23 -1.08
C SER A 150 56.19 -29.62 -1.55
N TYR A 151 55.76 -29.75 -2.81
CA TYR A 151 56.27 -30.78 -3.74
C TYR A 151 55.78 -30.51 -5.18
N SER A 152 56.70 -30.30 -6.10
CA SER A 152 56.57 -30.69 -7.52
C SER A 152 57.57 -31.82 -7.75
N PRO A 153 57.29 -32.80 -8.62
CA PRO A 153 57.77 -32.68 -10.01
C PRO A 153 56.92 -33.36 -11.12
N GLN A 154 56.86 -32.67 -12.28
CA GLN A 154 57.09 -33.12 -13.67
C GLN A 154 56.60 -34.48 -14.23
N ASP A 155 55.88 -34.42 -15.36
CA ASP A 155 56.21 -34.91 -16.74
C ASP A 155 54.92 -35.30 -17.50
N ALA A 156 54.55 -34.63 -18.60
CA ALA A 156 55.05 -34.72 -19.98
C ALA A 156 54.48 -35.90 -20.80
N ASN A 157 53.67 -35.53 -21.80
CA ASN A 157 53.56 -36.14 -23.13
C ASN A 157 52.68 -37.39 -23.35
N ALA A 158 51.71 -37.25 -24.27
CA ALA A 158 51.43 -38.12 -25.43
C ALA A 158 49.94 -38.46 -25.63
N GLY A 159 49.31 -37.74 -26.57
CA GLY A 159 48.53 -38.24 -27.73
C GLY A 159 47.35 -39.22 -27.59
N PRO A 160 46.42 -39.20 -28.58
CA PRO A 160 45.06 -39.74 -28.49
C PRO A 160 44.92 -41.14 -29.11
N LEU A 161 43.76 -41.81 -29.00
CA LEU A 161 43.13 -42.55 -30.11
C LEU A 161 41.74 -43.13 -29.77
N LEU A 162 40.93 -43.21 -30.82
CA LEU A 162 39.56 -43.73 -30.92
C LEU A 162 39.49 -45.26 -30.96
N ALA A 163 38.34 -45.78 -30.51
CA ALA A 163 37.60 -46.99 -30.91
C ALA A 163 38.32 -48.35 -31.06
N GLU A 164 37.72 -49.43 -30.52
CA GLU A 164 37.09 -50.50 -31.31
C GLU A 164 36.45 -51.60 -30.43
N ASP A 165 35.37 -52.17 -30.97
CA ASP A 165 34.50 -53.27 -30.54
C ASP A 165 35.13 -54.47 -29.81
N LEU A 166 34.32 -55.09 -28.94
CA LEU A 166 34.10 -56.55 -28.85
C LEU A 166 32.72 -56.86 -28.24
#